data_AF-A0A968JEQ8-F1
#
_entry.id   AF-A0A968JEQ8-F1
#
_cell.length_a   1.000
_cell.length_b   1.000
_cell.length_c   1.000
_cell.angle_alpha   90.00
_cell.angle_beta   90.00
_cell.angle_gamma   90.00
#
_symmetry.space_group_name_H-M   'P 1'
#
loop_
_entity.id
_entity.type
_entity.pdbx_description
1 polymer ?
#
loop_
_entity_poly.entity_id
_entity_poly.type
_entity_poly.pdbx_seq_one_letter_code
_entity_poly.pdbx_strand_id
1 'polypeptide(L)'
;LTSLKQETPDLTTEPPQDLTLGGQPARMVYFESNGFSDLDGTVAGHMVMTVPAPGQVFLLMALATPPDSWQWDAHLQAVLASVRFVDIVPPIE
;
A
#
# COMPACT_ATOMS: atom_id res chain seq x y z
N LEU A 1 8.67 -6.02 -8.14
CA LEU A 1 7.66 -7.04 -8.51
C LEU A 1 8.29 -8.36 -8.92
N THR A 2 9.28 -8.38 -9.83
CA THR A 2 9.97 -9.63 -10.24
C THR A 2 10.71 -10.32 -9.08
N SER A 3 11.29 -9.57 -8.15
CA SER A 3 11.92 -10.11 -6.93
C SER A 3 10.90 -10.62 -5.91
N LEU A 4 9.81 -9.88 -5.67
CA LEU A 4 8.77 -10.31 -4.73
C LEU A 4 8.11 -11.63 -5.16
N LYS A 5 7.84 -11.83 -6.45
CA LYS A 5 7.31 -13.10 -6.98
C LYS A 5 8.27 -14.29 -6.83
N GLN A 6 9.57 -14.05 -6.67
CA GLN A 6 10.53 -15.13 -6.39
C GLN A 6 10.48 -15.56 -4.92
N GLU A 7 10.18 -14.62 -4.01
CA GLU A 7 10.09 -14.88 -2.57
C GLU A 7 8.69 -15.32 -2.12
N THR A 8 7.64 -14.88 -2.82
CA THR A 8 6.24 -15.30 -2.66
C THR A 8 5.72 -15.83 -4.01
N PRO A 9 5.96 -17.11 -4.32
CA PRO A 9 5.64 -17.71 -5.63
C PRO A 9 4.15 -17.73 -5.94
N ASP A 10 3.32 -17.69 -4.90
CA ASP A 10 1.87 -17.71 -4.96
C ASP A 10 1.26 -16.30 -4.97
N LEU A 11 2.08 -15.24 -5.00
CA LEU A 11 1.63 -13.85 -5.06
C LEU A 11 0.83 -13.59 -6.34
N THR A 12 -0.45 -13.30 -6.15
CA THR A 12 -1.32 -12.76 -7.17
C THR A 12 -1.46 -11.25 -7.00
N THR A 13 -1.64 -10.54 -8.12
CA THR A 13 -1.76 -9.08 -8.13
C THR A 13 -2.74 -8.66 -9.21
N GLU A 14 -3.51 -7.62 -8.94
CA GLU A 14 -4.27 -6.92 -9.99
C GLU A 14 -3.41 -5.87 -10.70
N PRO A 15 -3.84 -5.38 -11.88
CA PRO A 15 -3.19 -4.24 -12.53
C PRO A 15 -3.11 -3.03 -11.59
N PRO A 16 -1.97 -2.32 -11.55
CA PRO A 16 -1.84 -1.12 -10.74
C PRO A 16 -2.87 -0.05 -11.12
N GLN A 17 -3.40 0.64 -10.12
CA GLN A 17 -4.29 1.79 -10.26
C GLN A 17 -3.51 3.07 -9.94
N ASP A 18 -3.60 4.07 -10.80
CA ASP A 18 -3.03 5.39 -10.54
C ASP A 18 -4.04 6.23 -9.73
N LEU A 19 -3.57 6.93 -8.69
CA LEU A 19 -4.38 7.80 -7.84
C LEU A 19 -3.60 9.03 -7.36
N THR A 20 -4.25 9.89 -6.58
CA THR A 20 -3.60 11.01 -5.89
C THR A 20 -3.67 10.80 -4.38
N LEU A 21 -2.52 10.88 -3.70
CA LEU A 21 -2.40 10.73 -2.25
C LEU A 21 -1.77 11.99 -1.67
N GLY A 22 -2.47 12.70 -0.78
CA GLY A 22 -1.94 13.93 -0.17
C GLY A 22 -1.47 14.98 -1.18
N GLY A 23 -2.08 15.04 -2.37
CA GLY A 23 -1.69 15.94 -3.47
C GLY A 23 -0.59 15.40 -4.40
N GLN A 24 -0.03 14.22 -4.12
CA GLN A 24 1.05 13.61 -4.89
C GLN A 24 0.54 12.47 -5.78
N PRO A 25 1.11 12.26 -6.98
CA PRO A 25 0.85 11.07 -7.77
C PRO A 25 1.22 9.81 -7.00
N ALA A 26 0.32 8.83 -6.96
CA ALA A 26 0.50 7.59 -6.24
C ALA A 26 0.02 6.40 -7.09
N ARG A 27 0.54 5.20 -6.78
CA ARG A 27 0.10 3.95 -7.40
C ARG A 27 -0.37 2.99 -6.33
N MET A 28 -1.51 2.35 -6.57
CA MET A 28 -2.07 1.30 -5.72
C MET A 28 -2.04 -0.04 -6.44
N VAL A 29 -1.72 -1.10 -5.71
CA VAL A 29 -1.71 -2.47 -6.21
C VAL A 29 -2.42 -3.35 -5.20
N TYR A 30 -3.46 -4.06 -5.64
CA TYR A 30 -4.01 -5.17 -4.87
C TYR A 30 -3.10 -6.38 -5.00
N PHE A 31 -2.94 -7.11 -3.90
CA PHE A 31 -2.23 -8.37 -3.90
C PHE A 31 -2.87 -9.38 -2.95
N GLU A 32 -2.61 -10.65 -3.21
CA GLU A 32 -3.03 -11.77 -2.38
C GLU A 32 -1.97 -12.88 -2.41
N SER A 33 -1.62 -13.43 -1.25
CA SER A 33 -0.67 -14.54 -1.10
C SER A 33 -0.98 -15.35 0.16
N ASN A 34 -0.76 -16.66 0.08
CA ASN A 34 -0.79 -17.62 1.19
C ASN A 34 0.61 -17.81 1.82
N GLY A 35 1.61 -17.07 1.35
CA GLY A 35 3.03 -17.32 1.57
C GLY A 35 3.73 -16.26 2.42
N PHE A 36 3.01 -15.37 3.10
CA PHE A 36 3.63 -14.56 4.16
C PHE A 36 3.99 -15.50 5.31
N SER A 37 5.27 -15.85 5.43
CA SER A 37 5.81 -16.95 6.25
C SER A 37 5.39 -16.95 7.72
N ASP A 38 4.95 -15.80 8.22
CA ASP A 38 4.65 -15.56 9.62
C ASP A 38 3.14 -15.47 9.92
N LEU A 39 2.29 -15.62 8.89
CA LEU A 39 0.83 -15.56 9.01
C LEU A 39 0.22 -16.87 8.52
N ASP A 40 -0.49 -17.58 9.41
CA ASP A 40 -1.25 -18.77 9.05
C ASP A 40 -2.44 -18.35 8.16
N GLY A 41 -2.31 -18.57 6.85
CA GLY A 41 -3.41 -18.44 5.88
C GLY A 41 -3.19 -17.39 4.79
N THR A 42 -4.24 -17.16 4.00
CA THR A 42 -4.24 -16.17 2.93
C THR A 42 -4.22 -14.76 3.50
N VAL A 43 -3.34 -13.92 2.98
CA VAL A 43 -3.33 -12.47 3.21
C VAL A 43 -3.65 -11.79 1.90
N ALA A 44 -4.65 -10.92 1.94
CA ALA A 44 -5.01 -10.03 0.85
C ALA A 44 -4.83 -8.58 1.31
N GLY A 45 -4.54 -7.69 0.37
CA GLY A 45 -4.30 -6.31 0.74
C GLY A 45 -4.06 -5.36 -0.41
N HIS A 46 -3.90 -4.09 -0.04
CA HIS A 46 -3.54 -3.02 -0.94
C HIS A 46 -2.20 -2.43 -0.52
N MET A 47 -1.32 -2.25 -1.49
CA MET A 47 -0.09 -1.49 -1.37
C MET A 47 -0.25 -0.18 -2.11
N VAL A 48 -0.03 0.96 -1.43
CA VAL A 48 -0.03 2.30 -2.03
C VAL A 48 1.36 2.90 -1.91
N MET A 49 1.89 3.40 -3.02
CA MET A 49 3.23 3.96 -3.11
C MET A 49 3.20 5.36 -3.73
N THR A 50 3.97 6.29 -3.16
CA THR A 50 4.22 7.62 -3.74
C THR A 50 5.61 8.12 -3.37
N VAL A 51 6.07 9.17 -4.06
CA VAL A 51 7.34 9.85 -3.84
C VAL A 51 7.01 11.28 -3.45
N PRO A 52 6.78 11.56 -2.15
CA PRO A 52 6.28 12.86 -1.72
C PRO A 52 7.32 13.97 -1.81
N ALA A 53 8.61 13.62 -1.78
CA ALA A 53 9.74 14.53 -1.96
C ALA A 53 10.92 13.79 -2.62
N PRO A 54 11.88 14.51 -3.25
CA PRO A 54 13.07 13.90 -3.84
C PRO A 54 13.81 13.00 -2.84
N GLY A 55 14.06 11.75 -3.23
CA GLY A 55 14.76 10.78 -2.40
C GLY A 55 13.93 10.13 -1.29
N GLN A 56 12.63 10.43 -1.19
CA GLN A 56 11.72 9.81 -0.22
C GLN A 56 10.70 8.91 -0.91
N VAL A 57 10.51 7.70 -0.39
CA VAL A 57 9.43 6.80 -0.81
C VAL A 57 8.49 6.63 0.37
N PHE A 58 7.21 6.90 0.14
CA PHE A 58 6.15 6.57 1.08
C PHE A 58 5.45 5.30 0.62
N LEU A 59 5.31 4.35 1.54
CA LEU A 59 4.61 3.09 1.33
C LEU A 59 3.55 2.91 2.41
N LEU A 60 2.32 2.66 2.00
CA LEU A 60 1.23 2.25 2.88
C LEU A 60 0.77 0.86 2.48
N MET A 61 0.62 -0.03 3.44
CA MET A 61 0.07 -1.36 3.23
C MET A 61 -1.13 -1.57 4.15
N ALA A 62 -2.26 -1.96 3.58
CA ALA A 62 -3.42 -2.43 4.30
C ALA A 62 -3.57 -3.93 4.05
N LEU A 63 -3.54 -4.73 5.12
CA LEU A 63 -3.54 -6.18 5.07
C LEU A 63 -4.76 -6.71 5.81
N ALA A 64 -5.39 -7.74 5.27
CA ALA A 64 -6.46 -8.47 5.92
C ALA A 64 -6.39 -9.96 5.58
N THR A 65 -6.93 -10.80 6.47
CA THR A 65 -7.22 -12.20 6.15
C THR A 65 -8.63 -12.29 5.57
N PRO A 66 -8.86 -13.05 4.48
CA PRO A 66 -10.21 -13.33 3.98
C PRO A 66 -11.12 -13.96 5.06
N PRO A 67 -12.44 -13.78 4.99
CA PRO A 67 -13.21 -13.17 3.90
C PRO A 67 -13.36 -11.65 3.99
N ASP A 68 -12.73 -11.00 4.98
CA ASP A 68 -13.08 -9.60 5.29
C ASP A 68 -12.45 -8.57 4.35
N SER A 69 -11.56 -8.98 3.44
CA SER A 69 -10.79 -8.07 2.58
C SER A 69 -11.64 -7.07 1.78
N TRP A 70 -12.83 -7.46 1.29
CA TRP A 70 -13.74 -6.57 0.54
C TRP A 70 -14.44 -5.51 1.41
N GLN A 71 -14.55 -5.71 2.73
CA GLN A 71 -15.18 -4.77 3.64
C GLN A 71 -14.28 -3.57 3.99
N TRP A 72 -13.00 -3.68 3.64
CA TRP A 72 -11.99 -2.69 4.03
C TRP A 72 -11.78 -1.61 2.96
N ASP A 73 -12.32 -1.76 1.75
CA ASP A 73 -12.13 -0.77 0.69
C ASP A 73 -12.62 0.61 1.12
N ALA A 74 -13.82 0.71 1.72
CA ALA A 74 -14.33 1.99 2.21
C ALA A 74 -13.45 2.61 3.31
N HIS A 75 -12.92 1.77 4.22
CA HIS A 75 -12.02 2.21 5.28
C HIS A 75 -10.66 2.66 4.72
N LEU A 76 -10.11 1.90 3.77
CA LEU A 76 -8.88 2.24 3.07
C LEU A 76 -9.04 3.57 2.33
N GLN A 77 -10.12 3.76 1.58
CA GLN A 77 -10.38 5.03 0.90
C GLN A 77 -10.47 6.20 1.88
N ALA A 78 -11.09 6.01 3.05
CA ALA A 78 -11.11 7.04 4.11
C ALA A 78 -9.71 7.35 4.65
N VAL A 79 -8.88 6.33 4.87
CA VAL A 79 -7.47 6.51 5.29
C VAL A 79 -6.70 7.26 4.22
N LEU A 80 -6.76 6.85 2.96
CA LEU A 80 -6.07 7.51 1.85
C LEU A 80 -6.51 8.98 1.69
N ALA A 81 -7.80 9.26 1.83
CA ALA A 81 -8.34 10.62 1.80
C ALA A 81 -7.84 11.51 2.95
N SER A 82 -7.41 10.92 4.07
CA SER A 82 -6.87 11.64 5.23
C SER A 82 -5.37 11.95 5.13
N VAL A 83 -4.62 11.27 4.26
CA VAL A 83 -3.16 11.45 4.15
C VAL A 83 -2.81 12.86 3.71
N ARG A 84 -1.89 13.50 4.45
CA ARG A 84 -1.29 14.80 4.13
C ARG A 84 0.21 14.70 4.29
N PHE A 85 0.95 15.12 3.27
CA PHE A 85 2.39 15.32 3.37
C PHE A 85 2.63 16.74 3.87
N VAL A 86 3.36 16.87 4.97
CA VAL A 86 3.69 18.16 5.57
C VAL A 86 5.20 18.34 5.54
N ASP A 87 5.65 19.46 4.97
CA ASP A 87 7.05 19.85 5.05
C ASP A 87 7.32 20.36 6.45
N ILE A 88 8.17 19.64 7.19
CA ILE A 88 8.66 20.13 8.48
C ILE A 88 9.80 21.10 8.18
N VAL A 89 9.49 22.39 8.14
CA VAL A 89 10.52 23.43 8.15
C VAL A 89 11.06 23.50 9.58
N PRO A 90 12.35 23.16 9.83
CA PRO A 90 12.92 23.31 11.16
C PRO A 90 12.88 24.79 11.56
N PRO A 91 12.61 25.12 12.83
CA PRO A 91 12.63 26.50 13.29
C PRO A 91 14.00 27.13 13.02
N ILE A 92 14.00 28.35 12.51
CA ILE A 92 15.22 29.17 12.38
C ILE A 92 15.57 29.62 13.80
N GLU A 93 16.76 29.24 14.29
CA GLU A 93 17.37 29.79 15.52
C GLU A 93 17.92 31.20 15.29
#